data_AF-A0A2K2U0T9-F1
#
_entry.id   AF-A0A2K2U0T9-F1
#
_cell.length_a   1.000
_cell.length_b   1.000
_cell.length_c   1.000
_cell.angle_alpha   90.00
_cell.angle_beta   90.00
_cell.angle_gamma   90.00
#
_symmetry.space_group_name_H-M   'P 1'
#
loop_
_entity.id
_entity.type
_entity.pdbx_description
1 polymer ?
#
loop_
_entity_poly.entity_id
_entity_poly.type
_entity_poly.pdbx_seq_one_letter_code
_entity_poly.pdbx_strand_id
1 'polypeptide(L)'
;MFEENFRMYEPADILIYVQDRGVVLKEKSLVAYHKEFGKIVSVGTEAERLVENPQENILVSSPLRQGIVADYMVAVKLFSYLLNKAFGKKTFRKPAVAVCVPKGISEVEKRAAEDVMHQAGAGEVMIADIPLEQFVEEMSIKSPKLYQKYKIVIGIAKEEPENYLREQLSCILDYAAQAGISADRVEELLRQEKQTV
;
A
#
# COMPACT_ATOMS: atom_id res chain seq x y z
N MET A 1 13.99 23.95 0.38
CA MET A 1 14.03 23.26 -0.94
C MET A 1 13.37 21.88 -0.81
N PHE A 2 12.16 21.82 -0.22
CA PHE A 2 11.34 20.61 -0.06
C PHE A 2 9.90 20.94 -0.46
N GLU A 3 9.75 21.58 -1.61
CA GLU A 3 8.48 21.72 -2.31
C GLU A 3 8.57 20.91 -3.60
N GLU A 4 8.85 19.61 -3.48
CA GLU A 4 8.59 18.69 -4.58
C GLU A 4 7.31 17.94 -4.24
N ASN A 5 6.24 18.33 -4.95
CA ASN A 5 5.07 17.52 -5.30
C ASN A 5 4.82 16.31 -4.39
N PHE A 6 4.21 16.54 -3.22
CA PHE A 6 3.55 15.46 -2.51
C PHE A 6 2.32 15.03 -3.29
N ARG A 7 2.54 14.13 -4.25
CA ARG A 7 1.48 13.38 -4.90
C ARG A 7 0.93 12.42 -3.86
N MET A 8 -0.24 12.76 -3.35
CA MET A 8 -1.04 11.83 -2.57
C MET A 8 -1.59 10.78 -3.56
N TYR A 9 -0.92 9.63 -3.63
CA TYR A 9 -1.51 8.47 -4.29
C TYR A 9 -2.77 8.04 -3.55
N GLU A 10 -3.71 7.42 -4.27
CA GLU A 10 -4.87 6.82 -3.63
C GLU A 10 -4.39 5.74 -2.64
N PRO A 11 -4.71 5.87 -1.34
CA PRO A 11 -4.23 4.93 -0.35
C PRO A 11 -4.91 3.57 -0.51
N ALA A 12 -4.11 2.52 -0.53
CA ALA A 12 -4.59 1.15 -0.38
C ALA A 12 -4.94 0.83 1.08
N ASP A 13 -5.84 -0.13 1.28
CA ASP A 13 -6.15 -0.69 2.60
C ASP A 13 -5.20 -1.83 2.93
N ILE A 14 -4.68 -1.82 4.15
CA ILE A 14 -3.81 -2.85 4.68
C ILE A 14 -4.56 -3.58 5.80
N LEU A 15 -4.79 -4.86 5.56
CA LEU A 15 -5.42 -5.79 6.49
C LEU A 15 -4.33 -6.68 7.08
N ILE A 16 -4.27 -6.77 8.41
CA ILE A 16 -3.36 -7.71 9.08
C ILE A 16 -4.21 -8.80 9.70
N TYR A 17 -4.04 -10.01 9.17
CA TYR A 17 -4.62 -11.23 9.68
C TYR A 17 -3.61 -11.97 10.54
N VAL A 18 -4.01 -12.35 11.74
CA VAL A 18 -3.24 -13.24 12.60
C VAL A 18 -4.02 -14.54 12.73
N GLN A 19 -3.34 -15.65 12.46
CA GLN A 19 -3.89 -16.98 12.67
C GLN A 19 -4.49 -17.10 14.08
N ASP A 20 -5.67 -17.72 14.18
CA ASP A 20 -6.46 -17.89 15.40
C ASP A 20 -7.11 -16.61 15.97
N ARG A 21 -6.76 -15.41 15.48
CA ARG A 21 -7.36 -14.14 15.90
C ARG A 21 -8.18 -13.44 14.82
N GLY A 22 -8.04 -13.85 13.56
CA GLY A 22 -8.70 -13.18 12.45
C GLY A 22 -7.99 -11.88 12.07
N VAL A 23 -8.73 -10.94 11.47
CA VAL A 23 -8.22 -9.60 11.14
C VAL A 23 -8.06 -8.79 12.42
N VAL A 24 -6.82 -8.47 12.77
CA VAL A 24 -6.47 -7.73 13.99
C VAL A 24 -6.27 -6.24 13.76
N LEU A 25 -5.93 -5.84 12.54
CA LEU A 25 -5.76 -4.44 12.14
C LEU A 25 -6.29 -4.22 10.73
N LYS A 26 -6.95 -3.07 10.54
CA LYS A 26 -7.32 -2.50 9.24
C LYS A 26 -6.82 -1.06 9.24
N GLU A 27 -5.90 -0.73 8.36
CA GLU A 27 -5.21 0.56 8.33
C GLU A 27 -5.06 1.05 6.89
N LYS A 28 -5.16 2.36 6.67
CA LYS A 28 -4.82 2.94 5.37
C LYS A 28 -3.31 2.94 5.15
N SER A 29 -2.86 2.84 3.91
CA SER A 29 -1.45 3.02 3.56
C SER A 29 -1.05 4.50 3.55
N LEU A 30 -1.32 5.23 4.64
CA LEU A 30 -0.96 6.63 4.81
C LEU A 30 0.08 6.79 5.91
N VAL A 31 1.03 7.70 5.68
CA VAL A 31 2.04 8.09 6.66
C VAL A 31 2.06 9.60 6.75
N ALA A 32 1.90 10.12 7.96
CA ALA A 32 2.02 11.54 8.25
C ALA A 32 3.39 11.83 8.89
N TYR A 33 4.06 12.89 8.43
CA TYR A 33 5.33 13.33 8.99
C TYR A 33 5.39 14.85 9.13
N HIS A 34 6.25 15.28 10.03
CA HIS A 34 6.49 16.69 10.30
C HIS A 34 7.37 17.31 9.20
N LYS A 35 6.94 18.42 8.60
CA LYS A 35 7.63 19.12 7.50
C LYS A 35 9.10 19.44 7.81
N GLU A 36 9.35 19.95 9.01
CA GLU A 36 10.69 20.45 9.39
C GLU A 36 11.71 19.35 9.73
N PHE A 37 11.26 18.25 10.35
CA PHE A 37 12.16 17.23 10.90
C PHE A 37 12.04 15.86 10.21
N GLY A 38 11.06 15.68 9.30
CA GLY A 38 10.82 14.42 8.61
C GLY A 38 10.46 13.25 9.53
N LYS A 39 10.06 13.52 10.78
CA LYS A 39 9.66 12.50 11.76
C LYS A 39 8.23 12.07 11.51
N ILE A 40 7.99 10.76 11.59
CA ILE A 40 6.62 10.23 11.52
C ILE A 40 5.85 10.66 12.75
N VAL A 41 4.67 11.25 12.50
CA VAL A 41 3.72 11.71 13.51
C VAL A 41 2.63 10.66 13.69
N SER A 42 2.06 10.17 12.59
CA SER A 42 1.04 9.13 12.61
C SER A 42 1.09 8.28 11.35
N VAL A 43 0.43 7.13 11.41
CA VAL A 43 0.38 6.12 10.35
C VAL A 43 -1.02 5.54 10.33
N GLY A 44 -1.53 5.17 9.15
CA GLY A 44 -2.79 4.47 9.04
C GLY A 44 -4.00 5.39 9.07
N THR A 45 -5.06 4.94 9.73
CA THR A 45 -6.30 5.72 9.91
C THR A 45 -6.06 7.02 10.68
N GLU A 46 -5.04 7.09 11.55
CA GLU A 46 -4.66 8.34 12.21
C GLU A 46 -4.00 9.35 11.25
N ALA A 47 -3.38 8.88 10.16
CA ALA A 47 -2.87 9.76 9.11
C ALA A 47 -3.99 10.20 8.15
N GLU A 48 -5.00 9.36 7.92
CA GLU A 48 -6.20 9.71 7.16
C GLU A 48 -6.96 10.90 7.76
N ARG A 49 -7.12 10.93 9.09
CA ARG A 49 -7.73 12.07 9.80
C ARG A 49 -7.02 13.40 9.55
N LEU A 50 -5.70 13.35 9.29
CA LEU A 50 -4.90 14.55 8.98
C LEU A 50 -5.04 14.99 7.52
N VAL A 51 -5.53 14.11 6.63
CA VAL A 51 -5.95 14.49 5.28
C VAL A 51 -7.28 15.26 5.35
N GLU A 52 -8.23 14.75 6.12
CA GLU A 52 -9.54 15.39 6.31
C GLU A 52 -9.44 16.72 7.07
N ASN A 53 -8.51 16.80 8.02
CA ASN A 53 -8.24 18.00 8.81
C ASN A 53 -6.73 18.35 8.80
N PRO A 54 -6.25 19.04 7.74
CA PRO A 54 -4.84 19.39 7.59
C PRO A 54 -4.35 20.31 8.72
N GLN A 55 -3.22 19.95 9.32
CA GLN A 55 -2.54 20.78 10.31
C GLN A 55 -1.33 21.49 9.71
N GLU A 56 -1.01 22.67 10.26
CA GLU A 56 0.21 23.40 9.91
C GLU A 56 1.44 22.54 10.26
N ASN A 57 2.41 22.46 9.35
CA ASN A 57 3.63 21.64 9.45
C ASN A 57 3.49 20.12 9.40
N ILE A 58 2.32 19.57 9.07
CA ILE A 58 2.16 18.14 8.78
C ILE A 58 2.01 17.92 7.28
N LEU A 59 2.64 16.86 6.79
CA LEU A 59 2.42 16.32 5.44
C LEU A 59 2.01 14.87 5.54
N VAL A 60 1.11 14.46 4.63
CA VAL A 60 0.64 13.09 4.52
C VAL A 60 1.02 12.57 3.14
N SER A 61 1.54 11.35 3.08
CA SER A 61 1.83 10.66 1.82
C SER A 61 1.44 9.19 1.91
N SER A 62 1.02 8.62 0.79
CA SER A 62 0.91 7.17 0.63
C SER A 62 2.20 6.60 0.05
N PRO A 63 2.89 5.64 0.71
CA PRO A 63 4.05 4.99 0.13
C PRO A 63 3.69 3.87 -0.85
N LEU A 64 2.41 3.51 -0.92
CA LEU A 64 1.90 2.50 -1.83
C LEU A 64 1.08 3.18 -2.93
N ARG A 65 1.25 2.70 -4.16
CA ARG A 65 0.46 3.08 -5.32
C ARG A 65 -0.16 1.83 -5.91
N GLN A 66 -1.49 1.74 -5.89
CA GLN A 66 -2.21 0.55 -6.39
C GLN A 66 -1.73 -0.77 -5.75
N GLY A 67 -1.27 -0.72 -4.50
CA GLY A 67 -0.70 -1.85 -3.76
C GLY A 67 0.75 -2.21 -4.09
N ILE A 68 1.41 -1.44 -4.95
CA ILE A 68 2.84 -1.54 -5.27
C ILE A 68 3.61 -0.51 -4.44
N VAL A 69 4.84 -0.83 -4.06
CA VAL A 69 5.73 0.09 -3.34
C VAL A 69 6.16 1.22 -4.28
N ALA A 70 5.73 2.45 -3.99
CA ALA A 70 6.14 3.65 -4.73
C ALA A 70 7.28 4.41 -4.01
N ASP A 71 7.24 4.45 -2.67
CA ASP A 71 8.33 5.00 -1.84
C ASP A 71 8.83 3.93 -0.87
N TYR A 72 10.04 3.43 -1.14
CA TYR A 72 10.67 2.38 -0.35
C TYR A 72 10.88 2.82 1.11
N MET A 73 11.43 4.01 1.35
CA MET A 73 11.82 4.45 2.69
C MET A 73 10.58 4.68 3.58
N VAL A 74 9.52 5.23 3.01
CA VAL A 74 8.27 5.46 3.72
C VAL A 74 7.51 4.15 3.90
N ALA A 75 7.54 3.23 2.93
CA ALA A 75 6.93 1.90 3.04
C ALA A 75 7.55 1.07 4.16
N VAL A 76 8.88 1.04 4.28
CA VAL A 76 9.58 0.33 5.37
C VAL A 76 9.10 0.82 6.72
N LYS A 77 8.96 2.14 6.89
CA LYS A 77 8.51 2.72 8.17
C LYS A 77 7.03 2.41 8.44
N LEU A 78 6.17 2.48 7.41
CA LEU A 78 4.75 2.08 7.48
C LEU A 78 4.63 0.64 7.97
N PHE A 79 5.24 -0.32 7.27
CA PHE A 79 5.15 -1.72 7.64
C PHE A 79 5.82 -2.03 8.97
N SER A 80 6.94 -1.38 9.30
CA SER A 80 7.58 -1.57 10.60
C SER A 80 6.65 -1.12 11.74
N TYR A 81 5.96 0.01 11.58
CA TYR A 81 4.96 0.46 12.54
C TYR A 81 3.79 -0.53 12.64
N LEU A 82 3.25 -0.98 11.51
CA LEU A 82 2.12 -1.91 11.47
C LEU A 82 2.45 -3.29 12.09
N LEU A 83 3.62 -3.85 11.77
CA LEU A 83 4.11 -5.07 12.39
C LEU A 83 4.24 -4.84 13.92
N ASN A 84 4.93 -3.78 14.35
CA ASN A 84 5.07 -3.49 15.78
C ASN A 84 3.71 -3.31 16.50
N LYS A 85 2.71 -2.72 15.83
CA LYS A 85 1.34 -2.57 16.34
C LYS A 85 0.63 -3.93 16.45
N ALA A 86 0.82 -4.83 15.48
CA ALA A 86 0.22 -6.17 15.48
C ALA A 86 0.86 -7.14 16.50
N PHE A 87 2.19 -7.07 16.66
CA PHE A 87 2.98 -7.97 17.53
C PHE A 87 3.10 -7.49 18.97
N GLY A 88 3.04 -6.18 19.21
CA GLY A 88 3.46 -5.59 20.47
C GLY A 88 4.98 -5.61 20.68
N LYS A 89 5.49 -4.76 21.56
CA LYS A 89 6.93 -4.48 21.77
C LYS A 89 7.79 -5.66 22.29
N LYS A 90 7.23 -6.87 22.48
CA LYS A 90 7.84 -7.97 23.26
C LYS A 90 8.24 -9.21 22.46
N THR A 91 8.35 -9.15 21.14
CA THR A 91 8.79 -10.32 20.37
C THR A 91 10.28 -10.23 20.06
N PHE A 92 11.09 -11.05 20.73
CA PHE A 92 12.55 -11.16 20.50
C PHE A 92 12.90 -11.85 19.17
N ARG A 93 11.93 -12.38 18.44
CA ARG A 93 12.12 -13.21 17.24
C ARG A 93 11.44 -12.58 16.04
N LYS A 94 12.17 -12.47 14.91
CA LYS A 94 11.59 -11.98 13.67
C LYS A 94 10.48 -12.92 13.19
N PRO A 95 9.27 -12.42 12.88
CA PRO A 95 8.14 -13.24 12.48
C PRO A 95 8.23 -13.66 11.01
N ALA A 96 7.65 -14.81 10.67
CA ALA A 96 7.38 -15.19 9.29
C ALA A 96 6.04 -14.58 8.85
N VAL A 97 6.04 -13.85 7.74
CA VAL A 97 4.89 -13.07 7.25
C VAL A 97 4.59 -13.44 5.80
N ALA A 98 3.32 -13.67 5.49
CA ALA A 98 2.83 -13.74 4.11
C ALA A 98 2.22 -12.38 3.72
N VAL A 99 2.43 -11.94 2.49
CA VAL A 99 1.90 -10.69 1.95
C VAL A 99 1.10 -11.00 0.70
N CYS A 100 -0.18 -10.70 0.77
CA CYS A 100 -1.14 -10.81 -0.32
C CYS A 100 -1.15 -9.50 -1.10
N VAL A 101 -0.64 -9.54 -2.32
CA VAL A 101 -0.56 -8.42 -3.24
C VAL A 101 -1.61 -8.57 -4.36
N PRO A 102 -2.04 -7.46 -4.99
CA PRO A 102 -2.97 -7.52 -6.10
C PRO A 102 -2.42 -8.33 -7.29
N LYS A 103 -3.34 -8.98 -8.03
CA LYS A 103 -3.01 -9.73 -9.24
C LYS A 103 -2.33 -8.84 -10.30
N GLY A 104 -1.41 -9.44 -11.06
CA GLY A 104 -0.74 -8.77 -12.18
C GLY A 104 0.48 -7.94 -11.78
N ILE A 105 0.98 -8.09 -10.55
CA ILE A 105 2.23 -7.48 -10.10
C ILE A 105 3.44 -8.15 -10.80
N SER A 106 4.41 -7.35 -11.21
CA SER A 106 5.64 -7.83 -11.85
C SER A 106 6.61 -8.42 -10.83
N GLU A 107 7.55 -9.26 -11.30
CA GLU A 107 8.56 -9.88 -10.43
C GLU A 107 9.47 -8.84 -9.74
N VAL A 108 9.71 -7.68 -10.37
CA VAL A 108 10.50 -6.59 -9.77
C VAL A 108 9.73 -5.97 -8.60
N GLU A 109 8.44 -5.76 -8.75
CA GLU A 109 7.58 -5.19 -7.71
C GLU A 109 7.37 -6.16 -6.55
N LYS A 110 7.26 -7.48 -6.83
CA LYS A 110 7.23 -8.51 -5.78
C LYS A 110 8.50 -8.50 -4.94
N ARG A 111 9.66 -8.45 -5.59
CA ARG A 111 10.96 -8.36 -4.89
C ARG A 111 11.07 -7.08 -4.07
N ALA A 112 10.60 -5.96 -4.60
CA ALA A 112 10.58 -4.71 -3.85
C ALA A 112 9.70 -4.81 -2.58
N ALA A 113 8.52 -5.42 -2.69
CA ALA A 113 7.65 -5.67 -1.54
C ALA A 113 8.31 -6.62 -0.51
N GLU A 114 8.94 -7.69 -0.98
CA GLU A 114 9.68 -8.64 -0.14
C GLU A 114 10.81 -7.96 0.64
N ASP A 115 11.63 -7.16 -0.05
CA ASP A 115 12.73 -6.40 0.54
C ASP A 115 12.25 -5.38 1.59
N VAL A 116 11.16 -4.66 1.30
CA VAL A 116 10.54 -3.73 2.25
C VAL A 116 10.13 -4.46 3.53
N MET A 117 9.55 -5.64 3.40
CA MET A 117 9.03 -6.40 4.54
C MET A 117 10.15 -6.97 5.40
N HIS A 118 11.21 -7.47 4.77
CA HIS A 118 12.43 -7.86 5.48
C HIS A 118 13.04 -6.69 6.26
N GLN A 119 13.13 -5.52 5.62
CA GLN A 119 13.67 -4.32 6.25
C GLN A 119 12.76 -3.77 7.36
N ALA A 120 11.44 -3.96 7.23
CA ALA A 120 10.46 -3.59 8.25
C ALA A 120 10.56 -4.43 9.53
N GLY A 121 11.22 -5.59 9.47
CA GLY A 121 11.48 -6.48 10.61
C GLY A 121 10.98 -7.91 10.44
N ALA A 122 10.44 -8.28 9.27
CA ALA A 122 10.07 -9.67 8.99
C ALA A 122 11.31 -10.56 8.87
N GLY A 123 11.18 -11.78 9.36
CA GLY A 123 12.24 -12.80 9.33
C GLY A 123 12.22 -13.58 8.02
N GLU A 124 11.04 -14.08 7.68
CA GLU A 124 10.78 -14.76 6.41
C GLU A 124 9.55 -14.11 5.77
N VAL A 125 9.60 -13.90 4.46
CA VAL A 125 8.52 -13.24 3.72
C VAL A 125 8.08 -14.16 2.58
N MET A 126 6.78 -14.23 2.36
CA MET A 126 6.17 -14.90 1.21
C MET A 126 5.24 -13.92 0.52
N ILE A 127 5.45 -13.67 -0.78
CA ILE A 127 4.53 -12.88 -1.59
C ILE A 127 3.54 -13.81 -2.28
N ALA A 128 2.25 -13.46 -2.23
CA ALA A 128 1.18 -14.19 -2.87
C ALA A 128 0.29 -13.25 -3.68
N ASP A 129 0.13 -13.51 -4.98
CA ASP A 129 -0.62 -12.66 -5.91
C ASP A 129 -2.13 -12.97 -5.89
N ILE A 130 -2.69 -13.15 -4.71
CA ILE A 130 -4.09 -13.46 -4.49
C ILE A 130 -4.64 -12.61 -3.34
N PRO A 131 -5.96 -12.35 -3.31
CA PRO A 131 -6.60 -11.68 -2.19
C PRO A 131 -6.36 -12.42 -0.86
N LEU A 132 -6.43 -11.68 0.25
CA LEU A 132 -6.21 -12.21 1.59
C LEU A 132 -7.19 -13.33 1.94
N GLU A 133 -8.46 -13.16 1.60
CA GLU A 133 -9.54 -14.11 1.88
C GLU A 133 -9.25 -15.44 1.18
N GLN A 134 -8.90 -15.35 -0.11
CA GLN A 134 -8.53 -16.50 -0.93
C GLN A 134 -7.26 -17.19 -0.39
N PHE A 135 -6.28 -16.42 0.07
CA PHE A 135 -5.06 -16.98 0.67
C PHE A 135 -5.36 -17.79 1.93
N VAL A 136 -6.15 -17.24 2.85
CA VAL A 136 -6.50 -17.91 4.11
C VAL A 136 -7.28 -19.19 3.84
N GLU A 137 -8.21 -19.19 2.89
CA GLU A 137 -8.98 -20.37 2.50
C GLU A 137 -8.10 -21.44 1.83
N GLU A 138 -7.33 -21.07 0.80
CA GLU A 138 -6.53 -22.04 0.04
C GLU A 138 -5.39 -22.65 0.86
N MET A 139 -4.70 -21.84 1.68
CA MET A 139 -3.56 -22.31 2.46
C MET A 139 -3.98 -23.22 3.62
N SER A 140 -5.17 -23.00 4.19
CA SER A 140 -5.73 -23.88 5.22
C SER A 140 -5.98 -25.30 4.69
N ILE A 141 -6.29 -25.44 3.39
CA ILE A 141 -6.67 -26.72 2.77
C ILE A 141 -5.47 -27.38 2.07
N LYS A 142 -4.76 -26.65 1.20
CA LYS A 142 -3.74 -27.21 0.30
C LYS A 142 -2.39 -27.43 0.96
N SER A 143 -2.02 -26.60 1.95
CA SER A 143 -0.68 -26.65 2.54
C SER A 143 -0.68 -26.24 4.01
N PRO A 144 -1.20 -27.10 4.91
CA PRO A 144 -1.31 -26.79 6.34
C PRO A 144 0.02 -26.45 7.01
N LYS A 145 1.12 -27.07 6.55
CA LYS A 145 2.47 -26.79 7.07
C LYS A 145 2.93 -25.36 6.79
N LEU A 146 2.58 -24.83 5.61
CA LEU A 146 2.91 -23.46 5.21
C LEU A 146 2.05 -22.47 6.02
N TYR A 147 0.76 -22.77 6.16
CA TYR A 147 -0.18 -21.98 6.96
C TYR A 147 0.26 -21.87 8.42
N GLN A 148 0.74 -22.96 9.03
CA GLN A 148 1.29 -22.95 10.41
C GLN A 148 2.61 -22.18 10.55
N LYS A 149 3.40 -22.09 9.47
CA LYS A 149 4.67 -21.35 9.46
C LYS A 149 4.41 -19.84 9.40
N TYR A 150 3.56 -19.40 8.49
CA TYR A 150 3.19 -18.00 8.30
C TYR A 150 1.98 -17.63 9.14
N LYS A 151 2.20 -17.45 10.45
CA LYS A 151 1.12 -17.10 11.40
C LYS A 151 0.45 -15.77 11.08
N ILE A 152 1.10 -14.92 10.28
CA ILE A 152 0.61 -13.59 9.94
C ILE A 152 0.57 -13.41 8.45
N VAL A 153 -0.56 -12.89 7.99
CA VAL A 153 -0.85 -12.62 6.60
C VAL A 153 -1.26 -11.16 6.49
N ILE A 154 -0.63 -10.43 5.59
CA ILE A 154 -0.89 -9.02 5.33
C ILE A 154 -1.57 -8.92 3.97
N GLY A 155 -2.82 -8.50 3.96
CA GLY A 155 -3.58 -8.21 2.75
C GLY A 155 -3.45 -6.77 2.35
N ILE A 156 -2.98 -6.51 1.13
CA ILE A 156 -3.06 -5.19 0.51
C ILE A 156 -4.28 -5.19 -0.40
N ALA A 157 -5.37 -4.61 0.08
CA ALA A 157 -6.65 -4.58 -0.61
C ALA A 157 -6.80 -3.30 -1.45
N LYS A 158 -7.36 -3.49 -2.65
CA LYS A 158 -7.83 -2.40 -3.52
C LYS A 158 -9.32 -2.21 -3.23
N GLU A 159 -9.69 -1.35 -2.29
CA GLU A 159 -11.10 -1.21 -1.91
C GLU A 159 -11.98 -0.58 -3.00
N GLU A 160 -11.46 0.27 -3.90
CA GLU A 160 -12.29 0.94 -4.91
C GLU A 160 -11.60 1.08 -6.28
N PRO A 161 -11.91 0.23 -7.29
CA PRO A 161 -11.29 0.32 -8.62
C PRO A 161 -11.54 1.66 -9.33
N GLU A 162 -12.65 2.35 -9.01
CA GLU A 162 -12.99 3.66 -9.59
C GLU A 162 -12.03 4.76 -9.16
N ASN A 163 -11.58 4.80 -7.90
CA ASN A 163 -10.65 5.82 -7.44
C ASN A 163 -9.27 5.64 -8.08
N TYR A 164 -8.83 4.40 -8.28
CA TYR A 164 -7.60 4.12 -9.04
C TYR A 164 -7.71 4.52 -10.51
N LEU A 165 -8.86 4.30 -11.13
CA LEU A 165 -9.11 4.77 -12.49
C LEU A 165 -9.06 6.31 -12.54
N ARG A 166 -9.66 6.98 -11.56
CA ARG A 166 -9.61 8.44 -11.42
C ARG A 166 -8.17 8.95 -11.26
N GLU A 167 -7.36 8.28 -10.44
CA GLU A 167 -5.93 8.61 -10.28
C GLU A 167 -5.17 8.48 -11.60
N GLN A 168 -5.42 7.41 -12.37
CA GLN A 168 -4.78 7.23 -13.67
C GLN A 168 -5.24 8.27 -14.69
N LEU A 169 -6.53 8.59 -14.74
CA LEU A 169 -7.05 9.67 -15.57
C LEU A 169 -6.44 11.02 -15.19
N SER A 170 -6.27 11.29 -13.89
CA SER A 170 -5.57 12.49 -13.41
C SER A 170 -4.13 12.53 -13.91
N CYS A 171 -3.39 11.41 -13.88
CA CYS A 171 -2.03 11.36 -14.40
C CYS A 171 -1.97 11.65 -15.91
N ILE A 172 -2.95 11.17 -16.68
CA ILE A 172 -3.06 11.45 -18.12
C ILE A 172 -3.31 12.95 -18.35
N LEU A 173 -4.20 13.56 -17.57
CA LEU A 173 -4.49 14.99 -17.65
C LEU A 173 -3.27 15.84 -17.25
N ASP A 174 -2.55 15.46 -16.19
CA ASP A 174 -1.29 16.11 -15.79
C ASP A 174 -0.26 16.07 -16.91
N TYR A 175 -0.08 14.90 -17.54
CA TYR A 175 0.82 14.74 -18.68
C TYR A 175 0.37 15.60 -19.87
N ALA A 176 -0.93 15.60 -20.18
CA ALA A 176 -1.50 16.41 -21.25
C ALA A 176 -1.25 17.90 -21.02
N ALA A 177 -1.49 18.40 -19.80
CA ALA A 177 -1.23 19.79 -19.44
C ALA A 177 0.26 20.16 -19.61
N GLN A 178 1.18 19.29 -19.17
CA GLN A 178 2.63 19.50 -19.36
C GLN A 178 3.04 19.48 -20.83
N ALA A 179 2.38 18.66 -21.65
CA ALA A 179 2.59 18.58 -23.09
C ALA A 179 1.85 19.68 -23.89
N GLY A 180 1.11 20.57 -23.23
CA GLY A 180 0.32 21.63 -23.88
C GLY A 180 -0.94 21.13 -24.61
N ILE A 181 -1.43 19.94 -24.26
CA ILE A 181 -2.63 19.32 -24.81
C ILE A 181 -3.82 19.73 -23.94
N SER A 182 -4.89 20.27 -24.56
CA SER A 182 -6.10 20.66 -23.85
C SER A 182 -6.90 19.44 -23.35
N ALA A 183 -7.68 19.63 -22.27
CA ALA A 183 -8.56 18.59 -21.74
C ALA A 183 -9.57 18.10 -22.80
N ASP A 184 -10.10 19.02 -23.62
CA ASP A 184 -11.01 18.69 -24.73
C ASP A 184 -10.36 17.72 -25.72
N ARG A 185 -9.07 17.92 -26.02
CA ARG A 185 -8.32 17.05 -26.93
C ARG A 185 -8.09 15.67 -26.32
N VAL A 186 -7.87 15.58 -25.01
CA VAL A 186 -7.78 14.29 -24.30
C VAL A 186 -9.12 13.56 -24.36
N GLU A 187 -10.24 14.27 -24.21
CA GLU A 187 -11.57 13.67 -24.31
C GLU A 187 -11.86 13.13 -25.72
N GLU A 188 -11.46 13.87 -26.77
CA GLU A 188 -11.54 13.39 -28.14
C GLU A 188 -10.74 12.10 -28.35
N LEU A 189 -9.51 12.02 -27.85
CA LEU A 189 -8.67 10.83 -27.95
C LEU A 189 -9.30 9.63 -27.24
N LEU A 190 -9.87 9.85 -26.04
CA LEU A 190 -10.60 8.80 -25.31
C LEU A 190 -11.85 8.31 -26.07
N ARG A 191 -12.57 9.20 -26.76
CA ARG A 191 -13.72 8.83 -27.59
C ARG A 191 -13.31 8.01 -28.83
N GLN A 192 -12.14 8.29 -29.41
CA GLN A 192 -11.59 7.54 -30.55
C GLN A 192 -11.20 6.11 -30.16
N GLU A 193 -10.53 5.92 -29.02
CA GLU A 193 -10.18 4.59 -28.50
C GLU A 193 -11.41 3.73 -28.19
N LYS A 194 -12.49 4.33 -27.67
CA LYS A 194 -13.76 3.63 -27.40
C LYS A 194 -14.44 3.01 -28.64
N GLN A 195 -14.08 3.42 -29.85
CA GLN A 195 -14.61 2.81 -31.09
C GLN A 195 -13.89 1.52 -31.49
N THR A 196 -12.80 1.17 -30.80
CA THR A 196 -11.94 0.02 -31.12
C THR A 196 -12.13 -1.16 -30.13
N VAL A 197 -12.83 -0.94 -29.01
CA VAL A 197 -13.06 -1.92 -27.93
C VAL A 197 -14.45 -2.54 -28.02
#